data_AF-A0A7C2EEQ4-F1
#
_entry.id   AF-A0A7C2EEQ4-F1
#
_cell.length_a   1.000
_cell.length_b   1.000
_cell.length_c   1.000
_cell.angle_alpha   90.00
_cell.angle_beta   90.00
_cell.angle_gamma   90.00
#
_symmetry.space_group_name_H-M   'P 1'
#
loop_
_entity.id
_entity.type
_entity.pdbx_description
1 polymer ?
#
loop_
_entity_poly.entity_id
_entity_poly.type
_entity_poly.pdbx_seq_one_letter_code
_entity_poly.pdbx_strand_id
1 'polypeptide(L)'
;MTRFRFSPVPLLTALTLAAPAAAGDNVYADPATWTGPRTHTAERPGARQTVRRHFREAPRVRAWVKVAPVAAGDAHCLAPQRAVGTPHASEAAALESAVRHWQALARHDWGELYTDIRQARDARHRCARAETNETAAGRAVEALTGGDVWRTRCEIVARPCRKALEPMR
;
A
#
# COMPACT_ATOMS: atom_id res chain seq x y z
N MET A 1 33.42 18.54 63.28
CA MET A 1 33.08 17.10 63.33
C MET A 1 31.75 16.91 62.62
N THR A 2 31.78 16.59 61.33
CA THR A 2 30.59 16.48 60.48
C THR A 2 30.62 15.11 59.82
N ARG A 3 29.69 14.24 60.20
CA ARG A 3 29.59 12.85 59.73
C ARG A 3 28.96 12.84 58.33
N PHE A 4 29.72 12.43 57.32
CA PHE A 4 29.18 12.10 56.00
C PHE A 4 28.47 10.75 56.08
N ARG A 5 27.15 10.74 55.83
CA ARG A 5 26.36 9.52 55.65
C ARG A 5 26.55 9.03 54.21
N PHE A 6 27.22 7.89 54.05
CA PHE A 6 27.23 7.14 52.80
C PHE A 6 25.85 6.53 52.58
N SER A 7 25.20 6.90 51.47
CA SER A 7 23.99 6.24 50.98
C SER A 7 24.41 5.17 49.97
N PRO A 8 23.98 3.90 50.09
CA PRO A 8 24.33 2.87 49.12
C PRO A 8 23.52 3.09 47.82
N VAL A 9 24.24 3.24 46.71
CA VAL A 9 23.68 3.24 45.36
C VAL A 9 23.23 1.82 45.02
N PRO A 10 21.95 1.57 44.69
CA PRO A 10 21.52 0.26 44.22
C PRO A 10 22.06 0.03 42.80
N LEU A 11 22.95 -0.96 42.67
CA LEU A 11 23.37 -1.55 41.39
C LEU A 11 22.14 -2.18 40.72
N LEU A 12 21.56 -1.48 39.75
CA LEU A 12 20.57 -2.04 38.82
C LEU A 12 21.31 -2.97 37.84
N THR A 13 21.26 -4.27 38.11
CA THR A 13 21.58 -5.33 37.15
C THR A 13 20.67 -5.21 35.93
N ALA A 14 21.25 -4.81 34.79
CA ALA A 14 20.59 -4.86 33.50
C ALA A 14 20.42 -6.33 33.07
N LEU A 15 19.19 -6.85 33.13
CA LEU A 15 18.82 -8.08 32.44
C LEU A 15 18.76 -7.79 30.94
N THR A 16 19.78 -8.21 30.20
CA THR A 16 19.74 -8.28 28.75
C THR A 16 18.90 -9.50 28.34
N LEU A 17 17.61 -9.29 28.05
CA LEU A 17 16.82 -10.28 27.30
C LEU A 17 17.35 -10.31 25.85
N ALA A 18 18.27 -11.23 25.57
CA ALA A 18 18.54 -11.67 24.21
C ALA A 18 17.39 -12.58 23.79
N ALA A 19 16.40 -12.03 23.08
CA ALA A 19 15.42 -12.85 22.38
C ALA A 19 16.13 -13.55 21.22
N PRO A 20 15.99 -14.87 21.04
CA PRO A 20 16.42 -15.50 19.81
C PRO A 20 15.50 -14.98 18.70
N ALA A 21 16.09 -14.26 17.74
CA ALA A 21 15.47 -14.07 16.45
C ALA A 21 15.42 -15.45 15.78
N ALA A 22 14.37 -16.22 16.06
CA ALA A 22 14.01 -17.34 15.22
C ALA A 22 13.63 -16.74 13.87
N ALA A 23 14.57 -16.81 12.92
CA ALA A 23 14.28 -16.65 11.51
C ALA A 23 13.25 -17.72 11.16
N GLY A 24 11.97 -17.36 11.22
CA GLY A 24 10.91 -18.19 10.69
C GLY A 24 11.16 -18.28 9.19
N ASP A 25 11.45 -19.49 8.71
CA ASP A 25 11.63 -19.80 7.31
C ASP A 25 10.44 -19.25 6.52
N ASN A 26 10.67 -18.12 5.89
CA ASN A 26 9.80 -17.56 4.89
C ASN A 26 9.82 -18.52 3.69
N VAL A 27 8.84 -19.42 3.61
CA VAL A 27 8.64 -20.35 2.47
C VAL A 27 8.35 -19.60 1.14
N TYR A 28 8.22 -18.27 1.17
CA TYR A 28 8.05 -17.39 0.02
C TYR A 28 9.32 -16.63 -0.40
N ALA A 29 10.48 -16.86 0.22
CA ALA A 29 11.71 -16.10 -0.07
C ALA A 29 12.57 -16.65 -1.21
N ASP A 30 12.39 -17.92 -1.63
CA ASP A 30 13.24 -18.54 -2.64
C ASP A 30 12.48 -18.89 -3.93
N PRO A 31 12.64 -18.12 -5.03
CA PRO A 31 12.02 -18.43 -6.31
C PRO A 31 12.55 -19.73 -6.95
N ALA A 32 13.64 -20.32 -6.45
CA ALA A 32 14.18 -21.58 -6.95
C ALA A 32 13.44 -22.83 -6.40
N THR A 33 12.65 -22.69 -5.33
CA THR A 33 11.92 -23.82 -4.70
C THR A 33 10.44 -23.90 -5.09
N TRP A 34 9.94 -22.99 -5.93
CA TRP A 34 8.56 -23.04 -6.44
C TRP A 34 8.39 -24.16 -7.46
N THR A 35 8.07 -25.37 -7.00
CA THR A 35 7.42 -26.38 -7.82
C THR A 35 5.93 -26.06 -7.85
N GLY A 36 5.45 -25.51 -8.97
CA GLY A 36 4.04 -25.19 -9.17
C GLY A 36 3.12 -26.39 -8.90
N PRO A 37 1.82 -26.16 -8.67
CA PRO A 37 0.88 -27.22 -8.34
C PRO A 37 0.88 -28.30 -9.44
N ARG A 38 1.23 -29.54 -9.06
CA ARG A 38 1.10 -30.72 -9.91
C ARG A 38 -0.38 -30.93 -10.23
N THR A 39 -0.79 -30.54 -11.43
CA THR A 39 -2.11 -30.86 -11.94
C THR A 39 -2.14 -32.34 -12.27
N HIS A 40 -2.68 -33.16 -11.36
CA HIS A 40 -3.14 -34.49 -11.71
C HIS A 40 -4.34 -34.37 -12.65
N THR A 41 -4.09 -34.50 -13.95
CA THR A 41 -5.12 -34.59 -14.98
C THR A 41 -5.78 -35.97 -14.88
N ALA A 42 -6.74 -36.12 -13.96
CA ALA A 42 -7.66 -37.24 -13.98
C ALA A 42 -8.83 -36.89 -14.91
N GLU A 43 -8.69 -37.23 -16.19
CA GLU A 43 -9.78 -37.13 -17.16
C GLU A 43 -10.89 -38.14 -16.78
N ARG A 44 -12.02 -37.62 -16.27
CA ARG A 44 -13.28 -38.36 -16.20
C ARG A 44 -14.05 -38.13 -17.50
N PRO A 45 -14.33 -39.16 -18.31
CA PRO A 45 -15.22 -39.00 -19.46
C PRO A 45 -16.68 -39.11 -19.00
N GLY A 46 -17.50 -38.14 -19.40
CA GLY A 46 -18.95 -38.33 -19.49
C GLY A 46 -19.81 -37.41 -18.61
N ALA A 47 -20.12 -36.23 -19.13
CA ALA A 47 -21.46 -35.63 -19.06
C ALA A 47 -21.49 -34.40 -19.97
N ARG A 48 -21.98 -34.56 -21.21
CA ARG A 48 -22.39 -33.40 -22.03
C ARG A 48 -23.64 -32.80 -21.40
N GLN A 49 -23.44 -31.94 -20.41
CA GLN A 49 -24.50 -31.07 -19.92
C GLN A 49 -24.60 -29.90 -20.90
N THR A 50 -25.58 -29.95 -21.81
CA THR A 50 -25.90 -28.83 -22.68
C THR A 50 -26.46 -27.70 -21.84
N VAL A 51 -25.58 -26.84 -21.32
CA VAL A 51 -25.97 -25.59 -20.69
C VAL A 51 -26.52 -24.69 -21.79
N ARG A 52 -27.85 -24.56 -21.86
CA ARG A 52 -28.49 -23.53 -22.68
C ARG A 52 -28.02 -22.18 -22.14
N ARG A 53 -26.99 -21.61 -22.78
CA ARG A 53 -26.56 -20.24 -22.53
C ARG A 53 -27.72 -19.32 -22.88
N HIS A 54 -28.43 -18.85 -21.87
CA HIS A 54 -29.21 -17.63 -22.01
C HIS A 54 -28.22 -16.51 -22.38
N PHE A 55 -28.10 -16.23 -23.67
CA PHE A 55 -27.42 -15.03 -24.16
C PHE A 55 -28.21 -13.85 -23.60
N ARG A 56 -27.78 -13.30 -22.46
CA ARG A 56 -28.23 -11.99 -22.02
C ARG A 56 -27.74 -11.03 -23.08
N GLU A 57 -28.67 -10.44 -23.81
CA GLU A 57 -28.39 -9.44 -24.82
C GLU A 57 -27.52 -8.35 -24.20
N ALA A 58 -26.32 -8.15 -24.75
CA ALA A 58 -25.41 -7.16 -24.23
C ALA A 58 -26.08 -5.77 -24.27
N PRO A 59 -25.91 -4.93 -23.23
CA PRO A 59 -26.54 -3.62 -23.19
C PRO A 59 -26.13 -2.82 -24.43
N ARG A 60 -27.10 -2.49 -25.27
CA ARG A 60 -26.88 -1.72 -26.51
C ARG A 60 -26.52 -0.29 -26.11
N VAL A 61 -25.25 0.08 -26.30
CA VAL A 61 -24.76 1.45 -26.07
C VAL A 61 -25.45 2.37 -27.09
N ARG A 62 -26.25 3.34 -26.62
CA ARG A 62 -27.11 4.17 -27.48
C ARG A 62 -26.36 5.17 -28.35
N ALA A 63 -25.17 5.60 -27.94
CA ALA A 63 -24.23 6.37 -28.75
C ALA A 63 -22.90 6.52 -27.98
N TRP A 64 -21.79 6.56 -28.70
CA TRP A 64 -20.52 6.98 -28.12
C TRP A 64 -20.53 8.51 -27.98
N VAL A 65 -20.45 9.00 -26.74
CA VAL A 65 -20.28 10.43 -26.50
C VAL A 65 -18.83 10.79 -26.80
N LYS A 66 -18.62 11.67 -27.78
CA LYS A 66 -17.31 12.25 -28.05
C LYS A 66 -16.96 13.17 -26.88
N VAL A 67 -16.18 12.66 -25.94
CA VAL A 67 -15.60 13.49 -24.87
C VAL A 67 -14.62 14.43 -25.55
N ALA A 68 -14.87 15.73 -25.49
CA ALA A 68 -13.93 16.73 -25.98
C ALA A 68 -12.58 16.49 -25.29
N PRO A 69 -11.44 16.50 -26.02
CA PRO A 69 -10.15 16.47 -25.37
C PRO A 69 -10.09 17.65 -24.42
N VAL A 70 -9.84 17.37 -23.14
CA VAL A 70 -9.49 18.41 -22.17
C VAL A 70 -8.33 19.16 -22.80
N ALA A 71 -8.48 20.47 -23.02
CA ALA A 71 -7.47 21.28 -23.68
C ALA A 71 -6.11 20.96 -23.05
N ALA A 72 -5.27 20.28 -23.83
CA ALA A 72 -3.92 19.95 -23.45
C ALA A 72 -3.14 21.27 -23.43
N GLY A 73 -3.15 21.99 -22.31
CA GLY A 73 -1.90 22.64 -21.94
C GLY A 73 -0.86 21.52 -21.87
N ASP A 74 0.31 21.72 -22.50
CA ASP A 74 1.29 20.72 -22.96
C ASP A 74 1.91 19.82 -21.86
N ALA A 75 1.07 19.25 -21.00
CA ALA A 75 1.42 18.34 -19.95
C ALA A 75 1.41 16.93 -20.54
N HIS A 76 2.60 16.38 -20.73
CA HIS A 76 2.73 14.99 -21.11
C HIS A 76 2.36 14.12 -19.90
N CYS A 77 1.24 13.41 -20.01
CA CYS A 77 0.72 12.56 -18.95
C CYS A 77 0.82 11.08 -19.33
N LEU A 78 1.12 10.23 -18.35
CA LEU A 78 1.36 8.80 -18.52
C LEU A 78 0.12 7.97 -18.18
N ALA A 79 0.27 6.65 -18.06
CA ALA A 79 -0.79 5.79 -17.56
C ALA A 79 -1.07 6.08 -16.06
N PRO A 80 -2.33 5.93 -15.59
CA PRO A 80 -2.62 6.08 -14.17
C PRO A 80 -1.88 5.02 -13.34
N GLN A 81 -1.30 5.46 -12.23
CA GLN A 81 -0.51 4.64 -11.33
C GLN A 81 -1.12 4.61 -9.94
N ARG A 82 -1.17 3.39 -9.36
CA ARG A 82 -1.69 3.11 -8.03
C ARG A 82 -0.54 2.87 -7.07
N ALA A 83 -0.63 3.45 -5.88
CA ALA A 83 0.31 3.26 -4.79
C ALA A 83 -0.42 3.10 -3.47
N VAL A 84 0.14 2.28 -2.58
CA VAL A 84 -0.44 2.02 -1.26
C VAL A 84 0.60 2.38 -0.20
N GLY A 85 0.22 3.26 0.73
CA GLY A 85 1.09 3.71 1.81
C GLY A 85 1.24 2.69 2.94
N THR A 86 2.15 2.97 3.86
CA THR A 86 2.25 2.26 5.14
C THR A 86 1.12 2.68 6.09
N PRO A 87 0.72 1.83 7.06
CA PRO A 87 -0.33 2.18 8.02
C PRO A 87 0.16 3.15 9.11
N HIS A 88 -0.65 4.17 9.43
CA HIS A 88 -0.37 5.18 10.47
C HIS A 88 -1.57 5.39 11.39
N ALA A 89 -1.32 5.96 12.58
CA ALA A 89 -2.35 6.27 13.56
C ALA A 89 -3.35 7.35 13.10
N SER A 90 -2.92 8.26 12.22
CA SER A 90 -3.77 9.30 11.63
C SER A 90 -3.91 9.12 10.12
N GLU A 91 -5.07 9.52 9.60
CA GLU A 91 -5.36 9.48 8.17
C GLU A 91 -4.41 10.39 7.37
N ALA A 92 -4.10 11.58 7.88
CA ALA A 92 -3.18 12.51 7.24
C ALA A 92 -1.78 11.89 7.05
N ALA A 93 -1.23 11.26 8.10
CA ALA A 93 0.07 10.59 8.00
C ALA A 93 0.04 9.38 7.05
N ALA A 94 -1.09 8.66 7.01
CA ALA A 94 -1.30 7.55 6.09
C ALA A 94 -1.38 8.02 4.62
N LEU A 95 -2.07 9.14 4.37
CA LEU A 95 -2.14 9.74 3.05
C LEU A 95 -0.77 10.23 2.59
N GLU A 96 -0.03 10.94 3.43
CA GLU A 96 1.34 11.36 3.11
C GLU A 96 2.25 10.18 2.79
N SER A 97 2.13 9.08 3.54
CA SER A 97 2.88 7.86 3.25
C SER A 97 2.53 7.29 1.86
N ALA A 98 1.24 7.26 1.52
CA ALA A 98 0.79 6.83 0.19
C ALA A 98 1.31 7.75 -0.93
N VAL A 99 1.32 9.07 -0.70
CA VAL A 99 1.90 10.06 -1.62
C VAL A 99 3.39 9.80 -1.82
N ARG A 100 4.17 9.66 -0.74
CA ARG A 100 5.61 9.37 -0.82
C ARG A 100 5.89 8.07 -1.57
N HIS A 101 5.07 7.03 -1.35
CA HIS A 101 5.19 5.77 -2.08
C HIS A 101 4.89 5.96 -3.58
N TRP A 102 3.82 6.69 -3.92
CA TRP A 102 3.50 7.01 -5.32
C TRP A 102 4.64 7.76 -6.01
N GLN A 103 5.22 8.75 -5.33
CA GLN A 103 6.35 9.53 -5.81
C GLN A 103 7.58 8.66 -6.07
N ALA A 104 7.88 7.72 -5.16
CA ALA A 104 8.98 6.79 -5.32
C ALA A 104 8.79 5.91 -6.56
N LEU A 105 7.57 5.39 -6.78
CA LEU A 105 7.26 4.59 -7.97
C LEU A 105 7.33 5.43 -9.25
N ALA A 106 6.74 6.63 -9.26
CA ALA A 106 6.79 7.53 -10.41
C ALA A 106 8.24 7.92 -10.78
N ARG A 107 9.08 8.16 -9.77
CA ARG A 107 10.52 8.42 -9.96
C ARG A 107 11.24 7.20 -10.53
N HIS A 108 10.96 6.01 -10.01
CA HIS A 108 11.57 4.77 -10.46
C HIS A 108 11.21 4.44 -11.91
N ASP A 109 9.94 4.57 -12.28
CA ASP A 109 9.44 4.12 -13.57
C ASP A 109 9.68 5.17 -14.69
N TRP A 110 9.56 6.46 -14.36
CA TRP A 110 9.49 7.54 -15.36
C TRP A 110 10.48 8.69 -15.13
N GLY A 111 11.18 8.69 -14.00
CA GLY A 111 12.14 9.73 -13.63
C GLY A 111 11.54 10.92 -12.85
N GLU A 112 12.41 11.84 -12.48
CA GLU A 112 12.07 12.93 -11.53
C GLU A 112 11.02 13.92 -12.06
N LEU A 113 10.91 14.07 -13.38
CA LEU A 113 9.98 15.01 -14.02
C LEU A 113 8.50 14.69 -13.75
N TYR A 114 8.18 13.44 -13.40
CA TYR A 114 6.81 12.98 -13.15
C TYR A 114 6.50 12.78 -11.66
N THR A 115 7.43 13.14 -10.78
CA THR A 115 7.35 12.85 -9.34
C THR A 115 6.46 13.86 -8.59
N ASP A 116 6.23 15.06 -9.12
CA ASP A 116 5.40 16.06 -8.45
C ASP A 116 3.91 15.69 -8.55
N ILE A 117 3.35 15.21 -7.43
CA ILE A 117 1.94 14.81 -7.37
C ILE A 117 0.98 16.00 -7.58
N ARG A 118 1.42 17.24 -7.37
CA ARG A 118 0.60 18.44 -7.64
C ARG A 118 0.40 18.66 -9.14
N GLN A 119 1.28 18.09 -9.97
CA GLN A 119 1.17 18.10 -11.43
C GLN A 119 0.39 16.90 -11.97
N ALA A 120 0.17 15.87 -11.14
CA ALA A 120 -0.58 14.70 -11.52
C ALA A 120 -2.05 15.03 -11.81
N ARG A 121 -2.67 14.27 -12.72
CA ARG A 121 -4.10 14.38 -13.06
C ARG A 121 -4.89 13.24 -12.44
N ASP A 122 -6.20 13.44 -12.29
CA ASP A 122 -7.14 12.42 -11.82
C ASP A 122 -6.74 11.82 -10.45
N ALA A 123 -6.07 12.59 -9.60
CA ALA A 123 -5.61 12.16 -8.30
C ALA A 123 -6.80 11.90 -7.36
N ARG A 124 -6.94 10.64 -6.95
CA ARG A 124 -7.96 10.17 -6.01
C ARG A 124 -7.30 9.32 -4.94
N HIS A 125 -7.78 9.42 -3.71
CA HIS A 125 -7.31 8.61 -2.61
C HIS A 125 -8.46 7.90 -1.91
N ARG A 126 -8.15 6.76 -1.30
CA ARG A 126 -9.06 6.02 -0.44
C ARG A 126 -8.30 5.58 0.79
N CYS A 127 -8.81 5.91 1.97
CA CYS A 127 -8.28 5.43 3.24
C CYS A 127 -9.21 4.36 3.81
N ALA A 128 -8.60 3.34 4.40
CA ALA A 128 -9.31 2.26 5.07
C ALA A 128 -8.54 1.84 6.32
N ARG A 129 -9.27 1.29 7.29
CA ARG A 129 -8.66 0.66 8.46
C ARG A 129 -7.78 -0.51 8.00
N ALA A 130 -6.53 -0.49 8.42
CA ALA A 130 -5.51 -1.45 7.99
C ALA A 130 -5.38 -2.64 8.93
N GLU A 131 -5.64 -2.41 10.21
CA GLU A 131 -5.49 -3.40 11.27
C GLU A 131 -6.79 -3.49 12.06
N THR A 132 -7.30 -4.71 12.22
CA THR A 132 -8.19 -5.06 13.33
C THR A 132 -7.23 -5.33 14.50
N ASN A 133 -7.32 -4.57 15.61
CA ASN A 133 -6.41 -4.70 16.76
C ASN A 133 -6.66 -6.02 17.52
N GLU A 134 -6.56 -7.16 16.83
CA GLU A 134 -6.80 -8.49 17.37
C GLU A 134 -5.64 -8.97 18.24
N THR A 135 -4.46 -8.37 18.07
CA THR A 135 -3.26 -8.66 18.87
C THR A 135 -3.40 -8.10 20.29
N ALA A 136 -2.93 -8.88 21.28
CA ALA A 136 -2.98 -8.49 22.70
C ALA A 136 -2.24 -7.17 22.97
N ALA A 137 -1.19 -6.88 22.20
CA ALA A 137 -0.49 -5.61 22.24
C ALA A 137 -1.34 -4.44 21.69
N GLY A 138 -2.12 -4.66 20.64
CA GLY A 138 -3.07 -3.67 20.11
C GLY A 138 -4.14 -3.30 21.14
N ARG A 139 -4.69 -4.31 21.84
CA ARG A 139 -5.67 -4.09 22.92
C ARG A 139 -5.08 -3.42 24.17
N ALA A 140 -3.83 -3.70 24.50
CA ALA A 140 -3.16 -3.06 25.64
C ALA A 140 -2.90 -1.57 25.40
N VAL A 141 -2.58 -1.19 24.15
CA VAL A 141 -2.44 0.22 23.76
C VAL A 141 -3.81 0.92 23.77
N GLU A 142 -4.86 0.30 23.24
CA GLU A 142 -6.24 0.82 23.32
C GLU A 142 -6.68 1.14 24.75
N ALA A 143 -6.36 0.24 25.70
CA ALA A 143 -6.69 0.40 27.11
C ALA A 143 -5.94 1.57 27.78
N LEU A 144 -4.75 1.93 27.30
CA LEU A 144 -3.92 3.00 27.86
C LEU A 144 -4.20 4.36 27.23
N THR A 145 -4.53 4.40 25.94
CA THR A 145 -4.79 5.67 25.23
C THR A 145 -6.26 6.09 25.26
N GLY A 146 -7.15 5.27 25.83
CA GLY A 146 -8.56 5.63 26.05
C GLY A 146 -9.34 5.86 24.75
N GLY A 147 -8.86 5.32 23.63
CA GLY A 147 -9.46 5.53 22.32
C GLY A 147 -9.02 4.48 21.32
N ASP A 148 -9.95 4.12 20.45
CA ASP A 148 -9.75 3.20 19.33
C ASP A 148 -8.83 3.84 18.27
N VAL A 149 -7.52 3.89 18.53
CA VAL A 149 -6.54 4.36 17.55
C VAL A 149 -6.31 3.26 16.52
N TRP A 150 -7.26 3.10 15.60
CA TRP A 150 -7.11 2.19 14.48
C TRP A 150 -6.03 2.70 13.53
N ARG A 151 -5.06 1.85 13.20
CA ARG A 151 -4.09 2.18 12.16
C ARG A 151 -4.81 2.22 10.81
N THR A 152 -4.75 3.37 10.16
CA THR A 152 -5.35 3.63 8.85
C THR A 152 -4.29 3.52 7.77
N ARG A 153 -4.66 2.98 6.61
CA ARG A 153 -3.82 2.89 5.41
C ARG A 153 -4.55 3.55 4.26
N CYS A 154 -3.84 4.38 3.52
CA CYS A 154 -4.36 5.04 2.34
C CYS A 154 -3.76 4.45 1.07
N GLU A 155 -4.57 4.44 0.03
CA GLU A 155 -4.21 4.18 -1.36
C GLU A 155 -4.41 5.47 -2.15
N ILE A 156 -3.50 5.74 -3.08
CA ILE A 156 -3.63 6.82 -4.04
C ILE A 156 -3.54 6.28 -5.47
N VAL A 157 -4.41 6.77 -6.34
CA VAL A 157 -4.36 6.56 -7.78
C VAL A 157 -4.28 7.91 -8.44
N ALA A 158 -3.22 8.15 -9.19
CA ALA A 158 -3.01 9.40 -9.91
C ALA A 158 -2.29 9.16 -11.23
N ARG A 159 -2.53 10.02 -12.23
CA ARG A 159 -1.85 10.00 -13.52
C ARG A 159 -0.62 10.90 -13.44
N PRO A 160 0.62 10.36 -13.52
CA PRO A 160 1.82 11.20 -13.51
C PRO A 160 1.85 12.08 -14.75
N CYS A 161 2.15 13.37 -14.56
CA CYS A 161 2.31 14.32 -15.66
C CYS A 161 3.52 15.20 -15.40
N ARG A 162 4.16 15.68 -16.47
CA ARG A 162 5.20 16.71 -16.41
C ARG A 162 4.72 18.01 -17.03
N LYS A 163 5.24 19.14 -16.57
CA LYS A 163 5.09 20.41 -17.29
C LYS A 163 5.75 20.37 -18.68
N ALA A 164 5.24 21.20 -19.57
CA ALA A 164 5.89 21.50 -20.84
C ALA A 164 7.33 21.96 -20.58
N LEU A 165 8.29 21.43 -21.33
CA LEU A 165 9.65 21.97 -21.28
C LEU A 165 9.62 23.32 -22.01
N GLU A 166 10.03 24.38 -21.33
CA GLU A 166 10.19 25.67 -21.97
C GLU A 166 11.36 25.56 -22.98
N PRO A 167 11.17 25.95 -24.25
CA PRO A 167 12.25 25.91 -25.22
C PRO A 167 13.34 26.90 -24.80
N MET A 168 14.60 26.45 -24.79
CA MET A 168 15.74 27.35 -24.59
C MET A 168 15.72 28.40 -25.71
N ARG A 169 15.57 29.67 -25.34
CA ARG A 169 15.62 30.82 -26.25
C ARG A 169 16.99 31.46 -26.22
#